data_AF-A0A4Y7S3I9-F1
#
_entry.id   AF-A0A4Y7S3I9-F1
#
_cell.length_a   1.000
_cell.length_b   1.000
_cell.length_c   1.000
_cell.angle_alpha   90.00
_cell.angle_beta   90.00
_cell.angle_gamma   90.00
#
_symmetry.space_group_name_H-M   'P 1'
#
loop_
_entity.id
_entity.type
_entity.pdbx_description
1 polymer ?
#
loop_
_entity_poly.entity_id
_entity_poly.type
_entity_poly.pdbx_seq_one_letter_code
_entity_poly.pdbx_strand_id
1 'polypeptide(L)' 'MNYKIYQMLLKSAKITGYEPVPAELLNHHAARDGLVGRKMRVGKALFYLIRPEEMSKSLTVRYAEFKEIALTKINGAVK' A
#
# COMPACT_ATOMS: atom_id res chain seq x y z
N MET A 1 9.79 -7.14 4.75
CA MET A 1 9.49 -6.09 3.75
C MET A 1 10.65 -5.11 3.73
N ASN A 2 11.19 -4.73 2.57
CA ASN A 2 12.24 -3.71 2.52
C ASN A 2 11.60 -2.33 2.77
N TYR A 3 11.77 -1.78 3.96
CA TYR A 3 11.10 -0.56 4.40
C TYR A 3 11.45 0.69 3.55
N LYS A 4 12.65 0.74 2.96
CA LYS A 4 13.06 1.82 2.06
C LYS A 4 12.22 1.87 0.78
N ILE A 5 11.86 0.70 0.27
CA ILE A 5 10.97 0.59 -0.90
C ILE A 5 9.60 1.14 -0.54
N TYR A 6 9.05 0.75 0.60
CA TYR A 6 7.75 1.23 1.04
C TYR A 6 7.74 2.75 1.29
N GLN A 7 8.80 3.32 1.87
CA GLN A 7 8.97 4.78 1.96
C GLN A 7 8.93 5.47 0.59
N MET A 8 9.63 4.92 -0.40
CA MET A 8 9.63 5.47 -1.76
C MET A 8 8.23 5.44 -2.37
N LEU A 9 7.51 4.33 -2.20
CA LEU A 9 6.14 4.20 -2.69
C LEU A 9 5.20 5.20 -2.00
N LEU A 10 5.29 5.37 -0.68
CA LEU A 10 4.50 6.37 0.05
C LEU A 10 4.82 7.82 -0.36
N LYS A 11 6.09 8.12 -0.68
CA LYS A 11 6.46 9.44 -1.23
C LYS A 11 5.84 9.65 -2.61
N SER A 12 5.86 8.63 -3.48
CA SER A 12 5.27 8.70 -4.82
C SER A 12 3.76 8.87 -4.78
N ALA A 13 3.08 8.26 -3.81
CA ALA A 13 1.62 8.36 -3.62
C ALA A 13 1.15 9.82 -3.47
N LYS A 14 1.95 10.67 -2.82
CA LYS A 14 1.66 12.11 -2.66
C LYS A 14 1.62 12.87 -3.98
N ILE A 15 2.32 12.37 -5.00
CA ILE A 15 2.41 13.00 -6.33
C ILE A 15 1.37 12.40 -7.27
N THR A 16 1.19 11.08 -7.24
CA THR A 16 0.33 10.37 -8.19
C THR A 16 -1.12 10.28 -7.76
N GLY A 17 -1.42 10.48 -6.47
CA GLY A 17 -2.76 10.26 -5.89
C GLY A 17 -3.12 8.79 -5.70
N TYR A 18 -2.22 7.85 -6.00
CA TYR A 18 -2.44 6.42 -5.80
C TYR A 18 -1.68 5.91 -4.59
N GLU A 19 -2.40 5.29 -3.67
CA GLU A 19 -1.83 4.64 -2.50
C GLU A 19 -1.38 3.21 -2.85
N PRO A 20 -0.14 2.82 -2.49
CA PRO A 20 0.39 1.47 -2.70
C PRO A 20 -0.13 0.50 -1.65
N VAL A 21 -1.31 -0.09 -1.91
CA VAL A 21 -1.96 -1.01 -0.98
C VAL A 21 -1.37 -2.43 -1.14
N PRO A 22 -0.82 -3.04 -0.07
CA PRO A 22 -0.35 -4.43 -0.13
C PRO A 22 -1.47 -5.39 -0.51
N ALA A 23 -1.15 -6.36 -1.37
CA ALA A 23 -2.11 -7.38 -1.80
C ALA A 23 -2.68 -8.18 -0.63
N GLU A 24 -1.93 -8.31 0.47
CA GLU A 24 -2.32 -9.00 1.69
C GLU A 24 -3.44 -8.28 2.47
N LEU A 25 -3.63 -6.97 2.25
CA LEU A 25 -4.74 -6.20 2.84
C LEU A 25 -6.02 -6.27 2.00
N LEU A 26 -5.88 -6.67 0.74
CA LEU A 26 -7.03 -6.84 -0.14
C LEU A 26 -7.66 -8.19 0.15
N ASN A 27 -8.98 -8.23 0.14
CA ASN A 27 -9.69 -9.50 0.12
C ASN A 27 -9.33 -10.20 -1.21
N HIS A 28 -9.38 -11.54 -1.28
CA HIS A 28 -8.92 -12.39 -2.42
C HIS A 28 -9.51 -12.06 -3.81
N HIS A 29 -10.27 -10.98 -3.95
CA HIS A 29 -10.99 -10.53 -5.15
C HIS A 29 -10.49 -9.22 -5.76
N ALA A 30 -9.25 -8.79 -5.49
CA ALA A 30 -8.67 -7.58 -6.12
C ALA A 30 -8.80 -7.55 -7.67
N ALA A 31 -8.81 -8.72 -8.32
CA ALA A 31 -9.07 -8.83 -9.76
C ALA A 31 -10.53 -8.54 -10.15
N ARG A 32 -11.51 -8.87 -9.31
CA ARG A 32 -12.93 -8.53 -9.50
C ARG A 32 -13.20 -7.05 -9.28
N ASP A 33 -12.40 -6.41 -8.44
CA ASP A 33 -12.51 -4.97 -8.12
C ASP A 33 -11.87 -4.08 -9.21
N GLY A 34 -11.51 -4.65 -10.38
CA GLY A 34 -10.97 -3.89 -11.51
C GLY A 34 -9.50 -3.48 -11.38
N LEU A 35 -8.79 -3.98 -10.37
CA LEU A 35 -7.41 -3.56 -10.05
C LEU A 35 -6.33 -4.31 -10.86
N VAL A 36 -6.70 -5.19 -11.80
CA VAL A 36 -5.78 -6.07 -12.54
C VAL A 36 -4.66 -5.29 -13.24
N GLY A 37 -4.99 -4.15 -13.87
CA GLY A 37 -4.02 -3.28 -14.56
C GLY A 37 -3.23 -2.36 -13.64
N ARG A 38 -3.52 -2.36 -12.34
CA ARG A 38 -2.92 -1.46 -11.34
C ARG A 38 -2.01 -2.19 -10.36
N LYS A 39 -1.61 -3.39 -10.74
CA LYS A 39 -0.74 -4.29 -9.98
C LYS A 39 0.72 -3.85 -10.12
N MET A 40 1.42 -3.73 -9.01
CA MET A 40 2.85 -3.40 -8.97
C MET A 40 3.59 -4.40 -8.09
N ARG A 41 4.67 -4.97 -8.62
CA ARG A 41 5.52 -5.91 -7.88
C ARG A 41 6.84 -5.23 -7.54
N VAL A 42 7.24 -5.29 -6.27
CA VAL A 42 8.57 -4.83 -5.86
C VAL A 42 9.28 -5.92 -5.09
N GLY A 43 10.24 -6.56 -5.76
CA GLY A 43 10.88 -7.79 -5.27
C GLY A 43 9.84 -8.90 -5.06
N LYS A 44 9.73 -9.38 -3.82
CA LYS A 44 8.74 -10.39 -3.42
C LYS A 44 7.39 -9.79 -2.99
N ALA A 45 7.32 -8.49 -2.74
CA ALA A 45 6.09 -7.84 -2.29
C ALA A 45 5.19 -7.45 -3.46
N LEU A 46 3.88 -7.55 -3.24
CA LEU A 46 2.87 -7.24 -4.24
C LEU A 46 1.95 -6.12 -3.74
N PHE A 47 1.75 -5.11 -4.57
CA PHE A 47 0.90 -3.97 -4.28
C PHE A 47 -0.11 -3.75 -5.40
N TYR A 48 -1.19 -3.07 -5.07
CA TYR A 48 -2.13 -2.48 -6.01
C TYR A 48 -2.18 -0.97 -5.79
N LEU A 49 -2.19 -0.23 -6.87
CA LEU A 49 -2.33 1.23 -6.86
C LEU A 49 -3.82 1.57 -6.80
N ILE A 50 -4.26 2.10 -5.66
CA ILE A 50 -5.66 2.37 -5.36
C ILE A 50 -5.79 3.82 -4.94
N ARG A 51 -6.74 4.57 -5.51
CA ARG A 51 -7.02 5.93 -5.04
C ARG A 51 -7.76 5.87 -3.71
N PRO A 52 -7.54 6.81 -2.78
CA PRO A 52 -8.23 6.81 -1.48
C PRO A 52 -9.77 6.71 -1.59
N GLU A 53 -10.37 7.35 -2.59
CA GLU A 53 -11.82 7.32 -2.85
C GLU A 53 -12.34 5.96 -3.34
N GLU A 54 -11.46 5.09 -3.87
CA GLU A 54 -11.80 3.74 -4.30
C GLU A 54 -11.72 2.72 -3.15
N MET A 55 -11.18 3.12 -1.99
CA MET A 55 -11.08 2.24 -0.84
C MET A 55 -12.42 2.13 -0.12
N SER A 56 -12.83 0.89 0.16
CA SER A 56 -13.94 0.66 1.10
C SER A 56 -13.54 1.10 2.51
N LYS A 57 -14.52 1.48 3.35
CA LYS A 57 -14.27 1.90 4.74
C LYS A 57 -13.38 0.91 5.51
N SER A 58 -13.60 -0.40 5.32
CA SER A 58 -12.80 -1.45 5.98
C SER A 58 -11.37 -1.56 5.43
N LEU A 59 -11.16 -1.29 4.13
CA LEU A 59 -9.82 -1.22 3.55
C LEU A 59 -9.08 0.03 4.04
N THR A 60 -9.76 1.17 4.12
CA THR A 60 -9.19 2.42 4.63
C THR A 60 -8.62 2.25 6.04
N VAL A 61 -9.37 1.62 6.96
CA VAL A 61 -8.91 1.35 8.33
C VAL A 61 -7.69 0.44 8.34
N ARG A 62 -7.76 -0.72 7.68
CA ARG A 62 -6.64 -1.69 7.62
C ARG A 62 -5.38 -1.07 6.99
N TYR A 63 -5.56 -0.25 5.96
CA TYR A 63 -4.46 0.42 5.29
C TYR A 63 -3.82 1.52 6.15
N ALA A 64 -4.62 2.27 6.90
CA ALA A 64 -4.11 3.26 7.86
C ALA A 64 -3.27 2.60 8.97
N GLU A 65 -3.76 1.51 9.57
CA GLU A 65 -3.01 0.73 10.57
C GLU A 65 -1.68 0.21 10.01
N PHE A 66 -1.71 -0.30 8.78
CA PHE A 66 -0.52 -0.76 8.10
C PHE A 66 0.50 0.38 7.86
N LYS A 67 0.03 1.57 7.45
CA LYS A 67 0.88 2.76 7.27
C LYS A 67 1.54 3.17 8.57
N GLU A 68 0.80 3.22 9.68
CA GLU A 68 1.34 3.56 11.00
C GLU A 68 2.45 2.59 11.44
N ILE A 69 2.21 1.27 11.33
CA ILE A 69 3.20 0.26 11.69
C ILE A 69 4.44 0.37 10.80
N ALA A 70 4.24 0.53 9.49
CA ALA A 70 5.34 0.65 8.55
C ALA A 70 6.18 1.89 8.83
N LEU A 71 5.56 3.05 9.04
CA LEU A 71 6.22 4.32 9.36
C LEU A 71 6.92 4.29 10.71
N THR A 72 6.33 3.63 11.72
CA THR A 72 6.95 3.48 13.04
C THR A 72 8.21 2.62 12.97
N LYS A 73 8.18 1.50 12.24
CA LYS A 73 9.36 0.63 12.05
C LYS A 73 10.44 1.29 11.20
N ILE A 74 10.03 2.11 10.24
CA ILE A 74 10.92 2.98 9.46
C ILE A 74 11.68 3.95 10.37
N ASN A 75 10.97 4.66 11.25
CA ASN A 75 11.57 5.68 12.11
C ASN A 75 12.38 5.06 13.26
N GLY A 76 11.93 3.92 13.79
CA GLY A 76 12.65 3.17 14.83
C GLY A 76 13.92 2.47 14.34
N ALA A 77 14.07 2.26 13.02
CA ALA A 77 15.31 1.76 12.41
C ALA A 77 16.34 2.87 12.13
N VAL A 78 16.00 4.13 12.41
CA VAL A 78 16.92 5.27 12.43
C VAL A 78 17.28 5.57 13.89
N LYS A 79 18.03 4.67 14.51
CA LYS A 79 18.79 4.91 15.74
C LYS A 79 20.15 4.25 15.60
#